data_AF-A0A3D1V300-F1
#
_entry.id   AF-A0A3D1V300-F1
#
_cell.length_a   1.000
_cell.length_b   1.000
_cell.length_c   1.000
_cell.angle_alpha   90.00
_cell.angle_beta   90.00
_cell.angle_gamma   90.00
#
_symmetry.space_group_name_H-M   'P 1'
#
loop_
_entity.id
_entity.type
_entity.pdbx_description
1 polymer ?
#
loop_
_entity_poly.entity_id
_entity_poly.type
_entity_poly.pdbx_seq_one_letter_code
_entity_poly.pdbx_strand_id
1 'polypeptide(L)'
;MTIDARASQNAESKQRVAEAAARMVEDGMIVGLGSGSTAELFVRALGARVADGLRVRAVATSSRTETIARSMGIEVVELDCPLDLVVDGADAVERGT
;
A
#
# COMPACT_ATOMS: atom_id res chain seq x y z
N MET A 1 -17.40 -24.81 13.58
CA MET A 1 -16.81 -23.89 12.59
C MET A 1 -16.34 -22.66 13.37
N THR A 2 -15.11 -22.71 13.88
CA THR A 2 -14.56 -21.65 14.73
C THR A 2 -13.69 -20.79 13.85
N ILE A 3 -14.16 -19.59 13.51
CA ILE A 3 -13.27 -18.59 12.89
C ILE A 3 -12.30 -18.14 13.98
N ASP A 4 -11.01 -18.28 13.70
CA ASP A 4 -9.93 -17.89 14.60
C ASP A 4 -9.95 -16.36 14.76
N ALA A 5 -10.53 -15.89 15.87
CA ALA A 5 -10.76 -14.46 16.15
C ALA A 5 -9.47 -13.62 16.06
N ARG A 6 -8.31 -14.24 16.29
CA ARG A 6 -6.99 -13.60 16.17
C ARG A 6 -6.64 -13.28 14.72
N ALA A 7 -6.99 -14.17 13.79
CA ALA A 7 -6.80 -13.93 12.35
C ALA A 7 -7.70 -12.79 11.86
N SER A 8 -8.97 -12.75 12.31
CA SER A 8 -9.92 -11.68 11.97
C SER A 8 -9.50 -10.32 12.51
N GLN A 9 -9.04 -10.23 13.78
CA GLN A 9 -8.54 -8.98 14.35
C GLN A 9 -7.29 -8.45 13.63
N ASN A 10 -6.38 -9.35 13.23
CA ASN A 10 -5.18 -8.97 12.48
C ASN A 10 -5.54 -8.44 11.09
N ALA A 11 -6.49 -9.07 10.39
CA ALA A 11 -6.96 -8.61 9.09
C ALA A 11 -7.59 -7.20 9.18
N GLU A 12 -8.44 -6.96 10.18
CA GLU A 12 -9.06 -5.64 10.39
C GLU A 12 -8.02 -4.56 10.72
N SER A 13 -7.00 -4.90 11.52
CA SER A 13 -5.92 -3.96 11.86
C SER A 13 -5.09 -3.61 10.64
N LYS A 14 -4.74 -4.60 9.80
CA LYS A 14 -4.04 -4.36 8.53
C LYS A 14 -4.85 -3.47 7.59
N GLN A 15 -6.16 -3.70 7.50
CA GLN A 15 -7.05 -2.87 6.69
C GLN A 15 -7.06 -1.41 7.18
N ARG A 16 -7.22 -1.19 8.50
CA ARG A 16 -7.21 0.16 9.08
C ARG A 16 -5.89 0.90 8.85
N VAL A 17 -4.77 0.21 9.00
CA VAL A 17 -3.44 0.80 8.74
C VAL A 17 -3.26 1.10 7.25
N ALA A 18 -3.68 0.20 6.36
CA ALA A 18 -3.63 0.42 4.93
C ALA A 18 -4.42 1.66 4.49
N GLU A 19 -5.65 1.83 5.00
CA GLU A 19 -6.47 3.02 4.72
C GLU A 19 -5.86 4.30 5.32
N ALA A 20 -5.27 4.21 6.51
CA ALA A 20 -4.58 5.33 7.13
C ALA A 20 -3.35 5.78 6.34
N ALA A 21 -2.50 4.83 5.92
CA ALA A 21 -1.36 5.10 5.06
C ALA A 21 -1.82 5.65 3.70
N ALA A 22 -2.88 5.09 3.13
CA ALA A 22 -3.44 5.59 1.87
C ALA A 22 -3.81 7.05 1.98
N ARG A 23 -4.43 7.52 3.08
CA ARG A 23 -4.79 8.94 3.31
C ARG A 23 -3.60 9.89 3.38
N MET A 24 -2.39 9.41 3.64
CA MET A 24 -1.18 10.25 3.67
C MET A 24 -0.69 10.62 2.27
N VAL A 25 -1.20 9.98 1.22
CA VAL A 25 -0.81 10.25 -0.17
C VAL A 25 -1.53 11.49 -0.69
N GLU A 26 -0.79 12.38 -1.34
CA GLU A 26 -1.32 13.61 -1.93
C GLU A 26 -1.19 13.60 -3.46
N ASP A 27 -1.95 14.48 -4.12
CA ASP A 27 -1.92 14.65 -5.57
C ASP A 27 -0.50 14.99 -6.06
N GLY A 28 -0.04 14.30 -7.08
CA GLY A 28 1.27 14.49 -7.71
C GLY A 28 2.41 13.67 -7.09
N MET A 29 2.18 12.98 -5.95
CA MET A 29 3.21 12.17 -5.31
C MET A 29 3.64 10.96 -6.16
N ILE A 30 4.91 10.58 -6.00
CA ILE A 30 5.49 9.31 -6.45
C ILE A 30 5.62 8.40 -5.24
N VAL A 31 4.87 7.30 -5.24
CA VAL A 31 4.71 6.43 -4.07
C VAL A 31 5.43 5.10 -4.27
N GLY A 32 6.31 4.74 -3.33
CA GLY A 32 6.87 3.39 -3.23
C GLY A 32 5.86 2.40 -2.65
N LEU A 33 5.58 1.34 -3.39
CA LEU A 33 4.65 0.28 -3.03
C LEU A 33 5.43 -0.96 -2.57
N GLY A 34 5.33 -1.26 -1.28
CA GLY A 34 5.89 -2.44 -0.66
C GLY A 34 5.24 -3.75 -1.10
N SER A 35 5.53 -4.83 -0.37
CA SER A 35 5.06 -6.18 -0.70
C SER A 35 4.42 -6.90 0.49
N GLY A 36 3.59 -7.90 0.17
CA GLY A 36 2.92 -8.74 1.17
C GLY A 36 1.50 -8.26 1.54
N SER A 37 0.84 -9.05 2.41
CA SER A 37 -0.61 -8.92 2.66
C SER A 37 -1.06 -7.53 3.12
N THR A 38 -0.25 -6.82 3.92
CA THR A 38 -0.59 -5.46 4.37
C THR A 38 -0.38 -4.42 3.26
N ALA A 39 0.71 -4.52 2.51
CA ALA A 39 0.99 -3.63 1.38
C ALA A 39 -0.06 -3.77 0.27
N GLU A 40 -0.53 -4.99 -0.01
CA GLU A 40 -1.61 -5.20 -0.98
C GLU A 40 -2.92 -4.50 -0.59
N LEU A 41 -3.26 -4.46 0.69
CA LEU A 41 -4.41 -3.70 1.18
C LEU A 41 -4.20 -2.19 0.99
N PHE A 42 -2.98 -1.70 1.24
CA PHE A 42 -2.62 -0.31 0.97
C PHE A 42 -2.76 0.04 -0.53
N VAL A 43 -2.26 -0.81 -1.44
CA VAL A 43 -2.40 -0.59 -2.88
C VAL A 43 -3.87 -0.55 -3.31
N ARG A 44 -4.72 -1.40 -2.74
CA ARG A 44 -6.17 -1.36 -3.00
C ARG A 44 -6.83 -0.09 -2.49
N ALA A 45 -6.47 0.35 -1.28
CA ALA A 45 -6.98 1.59 -0.71
C ALA A 45 -6.51 2.82 -1.50
N LEU A 46 -5.25 2.83 -1.95
CA LEU A 46 -4.71 3.87 -2.83
C LEU A 46 -5.44 3.85 -4.19
N GLY A 47 -5.66 2.67 -4.75
CA GLY A 47 -6.43 2.47 -5.98
C GLY A 47 -7.84 3.05 -5.92
N ALA A 48 -8.54 2.85 -4.80
CA ALA A 48 -9.85 3.47 -4.58
C ALA A 48 -9.77 5.01 -4.63
N ARG A 49 -8.73 5.60 -4.03
CA ARG A 49 -8.51 7.05 -4.10
C ARG A 49 -8.19 7.53 -5.52
N VAL A 50 -7.44 6.74 -6.29
CA VAL A 50 -7.16 7.03 -7.71
C VAL A 50 -8.45 6.99 -8.54
N ALA A 51 -9.33 6.02 -8.28
CA ALA A 51 -10.66 5.98 -8.88
C ALA A 51 -11.50 7.22 -8.52
N ASP A 52 -11.31 7.79 -7.33
CA ASP A 52 -11.94 9.04 -6.87
C ASP A 52 -11.23 10.31 -7.37
N GLY A 53 -10.20 10.19 -8.22
CA GLY A 53 -9.55 11.31 -8.91
C GLY A 53 -8.17 11.72 -8.39
N LEU A 54 -7.62 11.02 -7.40
CA LEU A 54 -6.23 11.20 -6.96
C LEU A 54 -5.27 10.88 -8.12
N ARG A 55 -4.33 11.77 -8.41
CA ARG A 55 -3.31 11.58 -9.45
C ARG A 55 -1.96 11.27 -8.81
N VAL A 56 -1.46 10.05 -9.01
CA VAL A 56 -0.16 9.61 -8.47
C VAL A 56 0.55 8.70 -9.44
N ARG A 57 1.87 8.64 -9.31
CA ARG A 57 2.71 7.58 -9.91
C ARG A 57 3.24 6.68 -8.81
N ALA A 58 3.61 5.47 -9.16
CA ALA A 58 4.07 4.50 -8.18
C ALA A 58 5.26 3.67 -8.68
N VAL A 59 6.11 3.26 -7.74
CA VAL A 59 7.20 2.29 -7.97
C VAL A 59 6.91 1.08 -7.11
N ALA A 60 6.84 -0.12 -7.71
CA ALA A 60 6.53 -1.35 -6.98
C ALA A 60 7.78 -2.18 -6.66
N THR A 61 7.82 -2.79 -5.47
CA THR A 61 8.94 -3.66 -5.06
C THR A 61 8.81 -5.12 -5.52
N SER A 62 7.67 -5.50 -6.11
CA SER A 62 7.46 -6.83 -6.70
C SER A 62 6.49 -6.81 -7.87
N SER A 63 6.63 -7.78 -8.79
CA SER A 63 5.73 -7.95 -9.93
C SER A 63 4.27 -8.19 -9.51
N ARG A 64 4.06 -8.80 -8.33
CA ARG A 64 2.72 -9.01 -7.76
C ARG A 64 2.10 -7.68 -7.36
N THR A 65 2.82 -6.86 -6.60
CA THR A 65 2.38 -5.51 -6.21
C THR A 65 2.11 -4.65 -7.45
N GLU A 66 3.01 -4.70 -8.43
CA GLU A 66 2.84 -3.99 -9.71
C GLU A 66 1.56 -4.40 -10.43
N THR A 67 1.31 -5.71 -10.57
CA THR A 67 0.10 -6.23 -11.23
C THR A 67 -1.17 -5.70 -10.56
N ILE A 68 -1.20 -5.72 -9.22
CA ILE A 68 -2.34 -5.21 -8.46
C ILE A 68 -2.49 -3.70 -8.68
N ALA A 69 -1.41 -2.92 -8.57
CA ALA A 69 -1.43 -1.48 -8.75
C ALA A 69 -1.95 -1.09 -10.14
N ARG A 70 -1.43 -1.71 -11.20
CA ARG A 70 -1.90 -1.51 -12.57
C ARG A 70 -3.38 -1.88 -12.72
N SER A 71 -3.84 -2.96 -12.11
CA SER A 71 -5.26 -3.35 -12.14
C SER A 71 -6.20 -2.36 -11.46
N MET A 72 -5.68 -1.54 -10.54
CA MET A 72 -6.41 -0.50 -9.82
C MET A 72 -6.31 0.88 -10.52
N GLY A 73 -5.70 0.96 -11.70
CA GLY A 73 -5.53 2.20 -12.45
C GLY A 73 -4.37 3.09 -11.98
N ILE A 74 -3.47 2.57 -11.14
CA ILE A 74 -2.28 3.31 -10.70
C ILE A 74 -1.21 3.22 -11.78
N GLU A 75 -0.65 4.36 -12.18
CA GLU A 75 0.48 4.42 -13.10
C GLU A 75 1.75 3.92 -12.40
N VAL A 76 2.26 2.75 -12.82
CA VAL A 76 3.52 2.20 -12.28
C VAL A 76 4.68 2.51 -13.23
N VAL A 77 5.74 3.11 -12.68
CA VAL A 77 6.95 3.57 -13.34
C VAL A 77 8.21 2.90 -12.76
N GLU A 78 9.32 3.02 -13.47
CA GLU A 78 10.64 2.58 -13.01
C GLU A 78 11.19 3.52 -11.91
N LEU A 79 12.12 3.01 -11.09
CA LEU A 79 12.80 3.82 -10.09
C LEU A 79 13.92 4.65 -10.73
N ASP A 80 13.57 5.85 -11.20
CA ASP A 80 14.50 6.79 -11.83
C ASP A 80 14.60 8.15 -11.10
N CYS A 81 13.77 8.36 -10.07
CA CYS A 81 13.66 9.60 -9.32
C CYS A 81 13.37 9.35 -7.82
N PRO A 82 13.57 10.36 -6.96
CA PRO A 82 13.20 10.27 -5.55
C PRO A 82 11.71 9.98 -5.34
N LEU A 83 11.39 9.19 -4.32
CA LEU A 83 10.02 8.88 -3.91
C LEU A 83 9.59 9.82 -2.78
N ASP A 84 8.34 10.29 -2.83
CA ASP A 84 7.79 11.19 -1.82
C ASP A 84 7.35 10.44 -0.55
N LEU A 85 6.83 9.23 -0.74
CA LEU A 85 6.39 8.35 0.35
C LEU A 85 6.63 6.89 -0.03
N VAL A 86 7.08 6.08 0.92
CA VAL A 86 7.18 4.63 0.78
C VAL A 86 6.34 3.98 1.85
N VAL A 87 5.48 3.03 1.45
CA VAL A 87 4.68 2.24 2.37
C VAL A 87 4.99 0.76 2.17
N ASP A 88 5.56 0.14 3.19
CA ASP A 88 5.87 -1.29 3.20
C ASP A 88 5.50 -1.93 4.54
N GLY A 89 5.35 -3.25 4.52
CA GLY A 89 5.26 -4.05 5.74
C GLY A 89 6.63 -4.22 6.40
N ALA A 90 6.61 -4.70 7.63
CA ALA A 90 7.80 -5.17 8.33
C ALA A 90 7.45 -6.44 9.10
N ASP A 91 8.36 -7.42 9.10
CA ASP A 91 8.18 -8.67 9.86
C ASP A 91 8.38 -8.45 11.37
N ALA A 92 9.23 -7.49 11.73
CA ALA A 92 9.49 -7.06 13.10
C ALA A 92 9.71 -5.54 13.16
N VAL A 93 9.27 -4.93 14.25
CA VAL A 93 9.50 -3.51 14.54
C VAL A 93 9.88 -3.39 16.01
N GLU A 94 11.02 -2.76 16.27
CA GLU A 94 11.52 -2.48 17.61
C GLU A 94 11.61 -0.97 17.84
N ARG A 95 11.61 -0.55 19.10
CA ARG A 95 11.84 0.86 19.44
C ARG A 95 13.31 1.18 19.25
N GLY A 96 13.63 2.10 18.35
CA GLY A 96 14.97 2.68 18.28
C GLY A 96 15.28 3.47 19.55
N THR A 97 16.47 3.26 20.12
CA THR A 97 17.03 4.05 21.23
C THR A 97 17.88 5.19 20.71
#